data_AF-A0A1J4J7F5-F1
#
_entry.id   AF-A0A1J4J7F5-F1
#
_cell.length_a   1.000
_cell.length_b   1.000
_cell.length_c   1.000
_cell.angle_alpha   90.00
_cell.angle_beta   90.00
_cell.angle_gamma   90.00
#
_symmetry.space_group_name_H-M   'P 1'
#
loop_
_entity.id
_entity.type
_entity.pdbx_description
1 polymer ?
#
loop_
_entity_poly.entity_id
_entity_poly.type
_entity_poly.pdbx_seq_one_letter_code
_entity_poly.pdbx_strand_id
1 'polypeptide(L)'
;MSRGRFPDNRRKNQQFGVAFGPLPSDDPEFSPDPILDVVAEAAKNKNRGKDVNILQKDMPEDKSFIVLSVSTKEESHSFTDLNGTTDLIASSPLLVTSCDFNTWKATETAMASCLPRLVRENVLNLSNLDEHGISINLQLSHNASFVLFLAAIYCISEKLRIKKLIFKGNNINDTQGFYNIKSYFPSLKKLAFPTSVKITDNFKARFQGQVSIVLSDDIETFAPISENYWDKVNFYTIYGPNYVPPDRTEPCTFLTDPDITERSIRYALSMYTPVKLNPAEFPVNQIIIDYYQAAWNSIDSVGRFYHSESVFSVTVDLHGPNSPMIYYDKFSRNLLVQNDKNFAVGSEYIVEAHKELFGDHLYACPTEANGTMLALNLYSYLTHGVFQVNDDIIGFDRTMTIALNLEGQFAILNDHIFIRKANAPDED
;
A
#
# COMPACT_ATOMS: atom_id res chain seq x y z
N MET A 1 -6.61 68.36 -7.41
CA MET A 1 -7.40 67.16 -7.04
C MET A 1 -6.44 66.02 -6.75
N SER A 2 -6.14 65.77 -5.47
CA SER A 2 -5.26 64.66 -5.06
C SER A 2 -6.06 63.36 -5.04
N ARG A 3 -5.53 62.31 -5.69
CA ARG A 3 -6.08 60.95 -5.60
C ARG A 3 -5.68 60.37 -4.25
N GLY A 4 -6.64 60.29 -3.33
CA GLY A 4 -6.46 59.60 -2.05
C GLY A 4 -6.23 58.11 -2.29
N ARG A 5 -5.08 57.60 -1.83
CA ARG A 5 -4.84 56.16 -1.68
C ARG A 5 -5.62 55.70 -0.45
N PHE A 6 -6.69 54.94 -0.66
CA PHE A 6 -7.31 54.20 0.43
C PHE A 6 -6.34 53.09 0.88
N PRO A 7 -6.04 52.96 2.18
CA PRO A 7 -5.26 51.84 2.69
C PRO A 7 -6.04 50.55 2.49
N ASP A 8 -5.41 49.59 1.80
CA ASP A 8 -5.95 48.27 1.54
C ASP A 8 -6.08 47.49 2.85
N ASN A 9 -7.29 47.48 3.43
CA ASN A 9 -7.61 46.82 4.71
C ASN A 9 -7.54 45.28 4.64
N ARG A 10 -7.13 44.68 3.51
CA ARG A 10 -7.02 43.22 3.34
C ARG A 10 -5.86 42.56 4.08
N ARG A 11 -4.96 43.32 4.72
CA ARG A 11 -3.80 42.76 5.46
C ARG A 11 -4.08 42.29 6.89
N LYS A 12 -5.30 42.43 7.41
CA LYS A 12 -5.51 42.34 8.87
C LYS A 12 -5.63 40.94 9.48
N ASN A 13 -5.85 39.87 8.73
CA ASN A 13 -5.97 38.51 9.30
C ASN A 13 -5.18 37.47 8.48
N GLN A 14 -3.91 37.72 8.18
CA GLN A 14 -3.08 36.67 7.57
C GLN A 14 -2.77 35.61 8.62
N GLN A 15 -3.40 34.45 8.50
CA GLN A 15 -3.15 33.28 9.35
C GLN A 15 -2.03 32.43 8.73
N PHE A 16 -1.18 31.86 9.58
CA PHE A 16 -0.10 30.96 9.17
C PHE A 16 -0.39 29.56 9.70
N GLY A 17 -0.50 28.57 8.81
CA GLY A 17 -0.79 27.19 9.18
C GLY A 17 0.48 26.43 9.58
N VAL A 18 0.35 25.58 10.60
CA VAL A 18 1.39 24.64 11.05
C VAL A 18 0.73 23.30 11.29
N ALA A 19 1.34 22.20 10.83
CA ALA A 19 0.93 20.85 11.16
C ALA A 19 2.07 20.09 11.86
N PHE A 20 1.73 19.27 12.86
CA PHE A 20 2.70 18.42 13.53
C PHE A 20 2.15 17.07 14.00
N GLY A 21 3.00 16.05 13.98
CA GLY A 21 2.70 14.66 14.34
C GLY A 21 3.96 13.79 14.21
N PRO A 22 3.85 12.45 14.20
CA PRO A 22 2.64 11.68 14.44
C PRO A 22 2.20 11.79 15.91
N LEU A 23 0.88 11.72 16.14
CA LEU A 23 0.34 11.53 17.48
C LEU A 23 0.24 10.03 17.80
N PRO A 24 0.29 9.63 19.08
CA PRO A 24 -0.02 8.26 19.48
C PRO A 24 -1.48 7.94 19.11
N SER A 25 -1.69 7.04 18.15
CA SER A 25 -3.02 6.66 17.64
C SER A 25 -3.69 5.51 18.40
N ASP A 26 -2.92 4.80 19.23
CA ASP A 26 -3.34 3.47 19.73
C ASP A 26 -4.27 3.54 20.95
N ASP A 27 -4.47 4.74 21.52
CA ASP A 27 -5.32 4.94 22.69
C ASP A 27 -6.58 5.76 22.31
N PRO A 28 -7.78 5.16 22.36
CA PRO A 28 -9.03 5.85 22.04
C PRO A 28 -9.37 6.98 23.03
N GLU A 29 -8.80 6.96 24.24
CA GLU A 29 -8.93 8.01 25.24
C GLU A 29 -7.84 9.09 25.11
N PHE A 30 -6.93 8.96 24.12
CA PHE A 30 -5.86 9.91 23.87
C PHE A 30 -6.41 11.32 23.62
N SER A 31 -6.06 12.25 24.52
CA SER A 31 -6.25 13.67 24.31
C SER A 31 -5.00 14.30 23.69
N PRO A 32 -5.14 15.05 22.58
CA PRO A 32 -4.03 15.77 21.96
C PRO A 32 -3.56 17.01 22.76
N ASP A 33 -4.34 17.47 23.76
CA ASP A 33 -4.07 18.73 24.47
C ASP A 33 -2.74 18.73 25.24
N PRO A 34 -2.36 17.67 26.00
CA PRO A 34 -1.08 17.65 26.71
C PRO A 34 0.13 17.70 25.77
N ILE A 35 0.04 17.06 24.60
CA ILE A 35 1.10 17.14 23.59
C ILE A 35 1.18 18.56 23.02
N LEU A 36 0.04 19.17 22.73
CA LEU A 36 -0.01 20.54 22.24
C LEU A 36 0.63 21.52 23.23
N ASP A 37 0.37 21.39 24.54
CA ASP A 37 0.96 22.25 25.56
C ASP A 37 2.49 22.13 25.58
N VAL A 38 3.02 20.90 25.51
CA VAL A 38 4.46 20.64 25.46
C VAL A 38 5.10 21.23 24.20
N VAL A 39 4.47 21.03 23.03
CA VAL A 39 4.97 21.56 21.76
C VAL A 39 4.87 23.09 21.70
N ALA A 40 3.80 23.68 22.24
CA ALA A 40 3.63 25.13 22.29
C ALA A 40 4.65 25.80 23.22
N GLU A 41 4.96 25.20 24.37
CA GLU A 41 6.02 25.69 25.27
C GLU A 41 7.41 25.58 24.62
N ALA A 42 7.69 24.48 23.91
CA ALA A 42 8.92 24.35 23.13
C ALA A 42 9.02 25.41 22.02
N ALA A 43 7.92 25.70 21.33
CA ALA A 43 7.85 26.74 20.30
C ALA A 43 8.05 28.14 20.89
N LYS A 44 7.46 28.44 22.05
CA LYS A 44 7.70 29.68 22.81
C LYS A 44 9.18 29.90 23.12
N ASN A 45 9.88 28.83 23.51
CA ASN A 45 11.33 28.90 23.76
C ASN A 45 12.11 29.21 22.47
N LYS A 46 11.74 28.64 21.33
CA LYS A 46 12.29 29.02 20.01
C LYS A 46 11.92 30.45 19.62
N ASN A 47 10.76 30.94 20.05
CA ASN A 47 10.28 32.31 19.85
C ASN A 47 10.85 33.32 20.88
N ARG A 48 12.05 33.07 21.42
CA ARG A 48 12.73 33.95 22.38
C ARG A 48 11.91 34.23 23.64
N GLY A 49 11.12 33.25 24.07
CA GLY A 49 10.26 33.33 25.25
C GLY A 49 8.96 34.11 25.05
N LYS A 50 8.68 34.62 23.84
CA LYS A 50 7.40 35.27 23.53
C LYS A 50 6.32 34.21 23.34
N ASP A 51 5.18 34.41 23.98
CA ASP A 51 4.02 33.55 23.82
C ASP A 51 3.63 33.43 22.35
N VAL A 52 3.15 32.24 21.99
CA VAL A 52 2.74 31.88 20.64
C VAL A 52 1.22 31.94 20.60
N ASN A 53 0.66 32.83 19.77
CA ASN A 53 -0.78 33.02 19.70
C ASN A 53 -1.44 32.02 18.73
N ILE A 54 -1.93 30.91 19.27
CA ILE A 54 -2.71 29.90 18.55
C ILE A 54 -4.15 30.40 18.40
N LEU A 55 -4.58 30.62 17.15
CA LEU A 55 -5.89 31.18 16.82
C LEU A 55 -6.94 30.09 16.62
N GLN A 56 -6.57 28.99 15.96
CA GLN A 56 -7.44 27.85 15.67
C GLN A 56 -6.64 26.56 15.73
N LYS A 57 -7.35 25.47 16.03
CA LYS A 57 -6.84 24.11 16.10
C LYS A 57 -7.84 23.18 15.40
N ASP A 58 -7.32 22.27 14.58
CA ASP A 58 -8.10 21.23 13.91
C ASP A 58 -7.26 19.94 13.76
N MET A 59 -7.90 18.83 13.38
CA MET A 59 -7.27 17.52 13.25
C MET A 59 -7.96 16.67 12.17
N PRO A 60 -7.24 15.72 11.53
CA PRO A 60 -7.86 14.69 10.70
C PRO A 60 -8.72 13.74 11.55
N GLU A 61 -9.60 12.98 10.89
CA GLU A 61 -10.53 12.04 11.57
C GLU A 61 -9.79 10.93 12.31
N ASP A 62 -8.67 10.46 11.77
CA ASP A 62 -7.80 9.45 12.37
C ASP A 62 -6.93 9.97 13.53
N LYS A 63 -6.98 11.28 13.79
CA LYS A 63 -6.17 11.98 14.80
C LYS A 63 -4.67 11.74 14.65
N SER A 64 -4.17 11.52 13.44
CA SER A 64 -2.75 11.23 13.19
C SER A 64 -1.81 12.44 13.41
N PHE A 65 -2.33 13.68 13.32
CA PHE A 65 -1.57 14.92 13.55
C PHE A 65 -2.48 16.08 14.01
N ILE A 66 -1.88 17.20 14.43
CA ILE A 66 -2.60 18.45 14.77
C ILE A 66 -2.29 19.51 13.73
N VAL A 67 -3.30 20.31 13.35
CA VAL A 67 -3.12 21.51 12.54
C VAL A 67 -3.51 22.74 13.35
N LEU A 68 -2.65 23.75 13.35
CA LEU A 68 -2.83 25.02 14.05
C LEU A 68 -2.79 26.19 13.07
N SER A 69 -3.51 27.26 13.38
CA SER A 69 -3.24 28.58 12.81
C SER A 69 -2.64 29.51 13.85
N VAL A 70 -1.60 30.25 13.45
CA VAL A 70 -0.92 31.24 14.29
C VAL A 70 -0.96 32.63 13.66
N SER A 71 -0.66 33.65 14.47
CA SER A 71 -0.86 35.06 14.10
C SER A 71 0.26 35.63 13.26
N THR A 72 1.47 35.08 13.37
CA THR A 72 2.67 35.64 12.72
C THR A 72 3.51 34.57 12.05
N LYS A 73 4.32 35.01 11.09
CA LYS A 73 5.26 34.12 10.40
C LYS A 73 6.32 33.61 11.37
N GLU A 74 6.80 34.45 12.26
CA GLU A 74 7.81 34.13 13.29
C GLU A 74 7.32 33.02 14.23
N GLU A 75 6.07 33.07 14.67
CA GLU A 75 5.44 31.99 15.44
C GLU A 75 5.41 30.68 14.65
N SER A 76 5.01 30.73 13.37
CA SER A 76 5.02 29.54 12.50
C SER A 76 6.42 28.95 12.36
N HIS A 77 7.45 29.80 12.22
CA HIS A 77 8.85 29.36 12.16
C HIS A 77 9.30 28.71 13.46
N SER A 78 8.88 29.25 14.61
CA SER A 78 9.22 28.71 15.92
C SER A 78 8.73 27.27 16.13
N PHE A 79 7.59 26.91 15.53
CA PHE A 79 7.14 25.52 15.47
C PHE A 79 7.96 24.68 14.49
N THR A 80 8.17 25.15 13.26
CA THR A 80 8.89 24.36 12.25
C THR A 80 10.35 24.08 12.64
N ASP A 81 10.94 24.92 13.49
CA ASP A 81 12.26 24.72 14.08
C ASP A 81 12.33 23.55 15.08
N LEU A 82 11.18 23.00 15.49
CA LEU A 82 11.08 21.79 16.31
C LEU A 82 11.12 20.49 15.49
N ASN A 83 11.08 20.57 14.16
CA ASN A 83 11.02 19.41 13.29
C ASN A 83 12.24 18.48 13.46
N GLY A 84 11.97 17.20 13.74
CA GLY A 84 12.96 16.16 14.03
C GLY A 84 13.35 16.02 15.50
N THR A 85 12.76 16.80 16.41
CA THR A 85 13.04 16.68 17.86
C THR A 85 12.45 15.39 18.42
N THR A 86 13.25 14.60 19.14
CA THR A 86 12.85 13.29 19.69
C THR A 86 12.33 13.34 21.13
N ASP A 87 12.57 14.44 21.84
CA ASP A 87 12.38 14.49 23.29
C ASP A 87 11.00 15.04 23.71
N LEU A 88 10.18 15.46 22.73
CA LEU A 88 8.89 16.11 22.98
C LEU A 88 7.71 15.13 22.98
N ILE A 89 7.77 14.10 22.14
CA ILE A 89 6.74 13.06 22.05
C ILE A 89 7.45 11.73 22.25
N ALA A 90 7.03 10.99 23.27
CA ALA A 90 7.61 9.69 23.57
C ALA A 90 7.51 8.78 22.33
N SER A 91 8.62 8.12 21.99
CA SER A 91 8.69 7.03 21.01
C SER A 91 8.73 7.40 19.51
N SER A 92 8.70 8.68 19.12
CA SER A 92 8.87 9.06 17.70
C SER A 92 9.40 10.49 17.52
N PRO A 93 10.18 10.76 16.45
CA PRO A 93 10.59 12.12 16.12
C PRO A 93 9.36 12.98 15.78
N LEU A 94 9.25 14.15 16.40
CA LEU A 94 8.22 15.14 16.08
C LEU A 94 8.47 15.68 14.67
N LEU A 95 7.54 15.42 13.76
CA LEU A 95 7.52 16.01 12.43
C LEU A 95 6.70 17.30 12.48
N VAL A 96 7.22 18.38 11.90
CA VAL A 96 6.54 19.68 11.86
C VAL A 96 6.71 20.32 10.49
N THR A 97 5.62 20.88 9.96
CA THR A 97 5.59 21.52 8.65
C THR A 97 4.70 22.76 8.66
N SER A 98 4.95 23.70 7.75
CA SER A 98 4.01 24.78 7.44
C SER A 98 2.96 24.29 6.45
N CYS A 99 1.72 24.75 6.57
CA CYS A 99 0.64 24.41 5.65
C CYS A 99 -0.30 25.60 5.42
N ASP A 100 -1.19 25.49 4.44
CA ASP A 100 -2.32 26.41 4.31
C ASP A 100 -3.50 25.91 5.14
N PHE A 101 -3.83 26.65 6.20
CA PHE A 101 -4.90 26.27 7.13
C PHE A 101 -6.28 26.17 6.46
N ASN A 102 -6.50 26.81 5.31
CA ASN A 102 -7.81 26.77 4.64
C ASN A 102 -7.97 25.58 3.70
N THR A 103 -6.87 24.99 3.24
CA THR A 103 -6.88 23.96 2.19
C THR A 103 -6.24 22.63 2.63
N TRP A 104 -5.68 22.56 3.85
CA TRP A 104 -5.01 21.37 4.35
C TRP A 104 -5.90 20.12 4.32
N LYS A 105 -7.18 20.24 4.70
CA LYS A 105 -8.10 19.10 4.79
C LYS A 105 -8.38 18.46 3.44
N ALA A 106 -8.59 19.28 2.41
CA ALA A 106 -8.75 18.79 1.04
C ALA A 106 -7.49 18.09 0.53
N THR A 107 -6.30 18.59 0.91
CA THR A 107 -5.01 17.99 0.55
C THR A 107 -4.79 16.66 1.28
N GLU A 108 -5.08 16.62 2.58
CA GLU A 108 -5.01 15.41 3.42
C GLU A 108 -5.89 14.31 2.86
N THR A 109 -7.17 14.60 2.59
CA THR A 109 -8.11 13.60 2.09
C THR A 109 -7.68 13.05 0.72
N ALA A 110 -7.22 13.93 -0.18
CA ALA A 110 -6.70 13.50 -1.48
C ALA A 110 -5.45 12.60 -1.32
N MET A 111 -4.49 13.02 -0.48
CA MET A 111 -3.27 12.26 -0.21
C MET A 111 -3.57 10.89 0.43
N ALA A 112 -4.43 10.82 1.44
CA ALA A 112 -4.80 9.59 2.14
C ALA A 112 -5.35 8.53 1.17
N SER A 113 -6.16 8.94 0.18
CA SER A 113 -6.74 8.05 -0.81
C SER A 113 -5.73 7.49 -1.84
N CYS A 114 -4.59 8.15 -2.02
CA CYS A 114 -3.62 7.84 -3.08
C CYS A 114 -2.33 7.22 -2.56
N LEU A 115 -1.87 7.61 -1.36
CA LEU A 115 -0.57 7.21 -0.80
C LEU A 115 -0.26 5.71 -0.85
N PRO A 116 -1.20 4.78 -0.57
CA PRO A 116 -0.93 3.34 -0.71
C PRO A 116 -0.47 2.93 -2.11
N ARG A 117 -0.96 3.61 -3.16
CA ARG A 117 -0.63 3.34 -4.56
C ARG A 117 0.67 4.01 -5.01
N LEU A 118 1.13 5.02 -4.26
CA LEU A 118 2.33 5.81 -4.57
C LEU A 118 3.59 5.19 -3.95
N VAL A 119 3.46 4.24 -3.03
CA VAL A 119 4.59 3.51 -2.44
C VAL A 119 4.74 2.14 -3.09
N ARG A 120 5.96 1.81 -3.52
CA ARG A 120 6.35 0.44 -3.91
C ARG A 120 7.70 0.11 -3.29
N GLU A 121 7.74 -0.98 -2.52
CA GLU A 121 8.92 -1.41 -1.76
C GLU A 121 9.48 -0.27 -0.87
N ASN A 122 10.61 0.31 -1.27
CA ASN A 122 11.29 1.41 -0.58
C ASN A 122 11.26 2.73 -1.39
N VAL A 123 10.42 2.79 -2.41
CA VAL A 123 10.27 3.93 -3.32
C VAL A 123 8.92 4.58 -3.09
N LEU A 124 8.91 5.88 -2.81
CA LEU A 124 7.70 6.69 -2.79
C LEU A 124 7.73 7.62 -4.01
N ASN A 125 6.79 7.38 -4.93
CA ASN A 125 6.65 8.12 -6.18
C ASN A 125 5.55 9.17 -6.04
N LEU A 126 5.94 10.42 -5.79
CA LEU A 126 5.05 11.57 -5.69
C LEU A 126 5.02 12.34 -7.02
N SER A 127 5.09 11.66 -8.16
CA SER A 127 5.02 12.30 -9.48
C SER A 127 3.57 12.52 -9.92
N ASN A 128 3.34 13.54 -10.75
CA ASN A 128 2.05 13.86 -11.36
C ASN A 128 0.87 13.81 -10.37
N LEU A 129 1.01 14.49 -9.23
CA LEU A 129 0.02 14.44 -8.16
C LEU A 129 -1.39 14.90 -8.62
N ASP A 130 -1.44 15.77 -9.63
CA ASP A 130 -2.68 16.21 -10.28
C ASP A 130 -3.40 15.06 -11.02
N GLU A 131 -2.68 14.17 -11.69
CA GLU A 131 -3.24 12.95 -12.30
C GLU A 131 -3.84 11.99 -11.26
N HIS A 132 -3.39 12.12 -10.00
CA HIS A 132 -3.93 11.40 -8.85
C HIS A 132 -5.04 12.17 -8.12
N GLY A 133 -5.52 13.29 -8.66
CA GLY A 133 -6.59 14.10 -8.05
C GLY A 133 -6.12 15.03 -6.92
N ILE A 134 -4.81 15.10 -6.67
CA ILE A 134 -4.22 15.97 -5.65
C ILE A 134 -3.86 17.31 -6.31
N SER A 135 -4.84 18.20 -6.41
CA SER A 135 -4.66 19.54 -7.00
C SER A 135 -4.00 20.51 -6.02
N ILE A 136 -2.68 20.42 -5.89
CA ILE A 136 -1.89 21.29 -5.02
C ILE A 136 -0.71 21.93 -5.77
N ASN A 137 -0.51 23.24 -5.55
CA ASN A 137 0.61 23.95 -6.16
C ASN A 137 1.91 23.71 -5.38
N LEU A 138 2.75 22.79 -5.86
CA LEU A 138 4.06 22.46 -5.27
C LEU A 138 5.16 23.52 -5.52
N GLN A 139 4.87 24.59 -6.28
CA GLN A 139 5.78 25.75 -6.35
C GLN A 139 5.84 26.51 -5.03
N LEU A 140 4.81 26.38 -4.20
CA LEU A 140 4.77 26.96 -2.87
C LEU A 140 5.48 26.03 -1.90
N SER A 141 6.52 26.53 -1.24
CA SER A 141 7.37 25.72 -0.36
C SER A 141 6.60 25.04 0.78
N HIS A 142 5.60 25.71 1.36
CA HIS A 142 4.75 25.13 2.41
C HIS A 142 3.89 23.97 1.87
N ASN A 143 3.37 24.06 0.65
CA ASN A 143 2.61 22.97 0.04
C ASN A 143 3.48 21.73 -0.22
N ALA A 144 4.67 21.92 -0.78
CA ALA A 144 5.62 20.83 -0.98
C ALA A 144 6.03 20.18 0.35
N SER A 145 6.28 20.99 1.39
CA SER A 145 6.61 20.47 2.72
C SER A 145 5.43 19.74 3.37
N PHE A 146 4.19 20.20 3.16
CA PHE A 146 2.99 19.57 3.70
C PHE A 146 2.71 18.22 3.04
N VAL A 147 2.86 18.10 1.71
CA VAL A 147 2.75 16.80 1.01
C VAL A 147 3.79 15.80 1.52
N LEU A 148 5.04 16.24 1.69
CA LEU A 148 6.09 15.39 2.25
C LEU A 148 5.78 14.95 3.69
N PHE A 149 5.22 15.86 4.50
CA PHE A 149 4.79 15.57 5.87
C PHE A 149 3.69 14.51 5.89
N LEU A 150 2.62 14.67 5.10
CA LEU A 150 1.52 13.70 5.03
C LEU A 150 2.02 12.33 4.59
N ALA A 151 2.88 12.29 3.57
CA ALA A 151 3.48 11.05 3.11
C ALA A 151 4.38 10.39 4.18
N ALA A 152 5.07 11.19 5.00
CA ALA A 152 5.90 10.69 6.09
C ALA A 152 5.08 10.13 7.26
N ILE A 153 3.98 10.80 7.64
CA ILE A 153 3.03 10.30 8.64
C ILE A 153 2.52 8.91 8.23
N TYR A 154 2.04 8.77 6.99
CA TYR A 154 1.62 7.48 6.43
C TYR A 154 2.74 6.44 6.43
N CYS A 155 3.96 6.80 5.99
CA CYS A 155 5.06 5.85 6.00
C CYS A 155 5.46 5.40 7.42
N ILE A 156 5.31 6.27 8.42
CA ILE A 156 5.58 5.91 9.82
C ILE A 156 4.51 4.95 10.35
N SER A 157 3.22 5.22 10.09
CA SER A 157 2.13 4.33 10.53
C SER A 157 2.26 2.92 9.92
N GLU A 158 2.61 2.87 8.64
CA GLU A 158 2.81 1.61 7.89
C GLU A 158 4.21 1.00 8.08
N LYS A 159 5.07 1.58 8.93
CA LYS A 159 6.45 1.13 9.19
C LYS A 159 7.31 1.00 7.92
N LEU A 160 7.03 1.82 6.91
CA LEU A 160 7.70 1.82 5.60
C LEU A 160 9.03 2.58 5.66
N ARG A 161 10.10 1.95 5.16
CA ARG A 161 11.45 2.55 5.12
C ARG A 161 11.77 3.07 3.72
N ILE A 162 11.35 4.29 3.44
CA ILE A 162 11.58 4.94 2.14
C ILE A 162 13.07 5.27 1.96
N LYS A 163 13.65 4.74 0.87
CA LYS A 163 15.04 4.98 0.43
C LYS A 163 15.11 5.87 -0.81
N LYS A 164 14.05 5.92 -1.63
CA LYS A 164 13.98 6.72 -2.87
C LYS A 164 12.70 7.55 -2.91
N LEU A 165 12.84 8.83 -3.23
CA LEU A 165 11.72 9.73 -3.53
C LEU A 165 11.81 10.22 -4.97
N ILE A 166 10.67 10.27 -5.66
CA ILE A 166 10.56 10.71 -7.05
C ILE A 166 9.51 11.82 -7.13
N PHE A 167 9.88 12.93 -7.76
CA PHE A 167 9.01 14.10 -7.97
C PHE A 167 9.07 14.55 -9.42
N LYS A 168 8.32 13.92 -10.33
CA LYS A 168 8.19 14.34 -11.73
C LYS A 168 6.83 15.00 -11.98
N GLY A 169 6.76 15.94 -12.93
CA GLY A 169 5.51 16.54 -13.43
C GLY A 169 4.70 17.41 -12.46
N ASN A 170 5.21 17.74 -11.28
CA ASN A 170 4.48 18.59 -10.32
C ASN A 170 4.78 20.11 -10.44
N ASN A 171 5.37 20.55 -11.55
CA ASN A 171 5.74 21.96 -11.78
C ASN A 171 6.59 22.60 -10.67
N ILE A 172 7.45 21.82 -9.99
CA ILE A 172 8.33 22.31 -8.92
C ILE A 172 9.44 23.17 -9.55
N ASN A 173 9.68 24.36 -8.98
CA ASN A 173 10.69 25.30 -9.50
C ASN A 173 11.93 25.41 -8.60
N ASP A 174 11.81 25.12 -7.31
CA ASP A 174 12.89 25.21 -6.32
C ASP A 174 12.80 24.09 -5.27
N THR A 175 13.75 24.10 -4.32
CA THR A 175 13.93 23.05 -3.31
C THR A 175 13.58 23.50 -1.89
N GLN A 176 12.97 24.67 -1.70
CA GLN A 176 12.74 25.25 -0.36
C GLN A 176 11.82 24.38 0.51
N GLY A 177 10.80 23.73 -0.07
CA GLY A 177 9.91 22.82 0.67
C GLY A 177 10.57 21.52 1.16
N PHE A 178 11.77 21.20 0.67
CA PHE A 178 12.44 19.91 0.86
C PHE A 178 13.55 19.94 1.93
N TYR A 179 13.79 21.07 2.60
CA TYR A 179 14.89 21.20 3.58
C TYR A 179 14.76 20.27 4.81
N ASN A 180 13.54 19.84 5.11
CA ASN A 180 13.18 18.98 6.24
C ASN A 180 13.09 17.48 5.87
N ILE A 181 13.41 17.12 4.62
CA ILE A 181 13.15 15.77 4.08
C ILE A 181 13.84 14.64 4.85
N LYS A 182 14.98 14.91 5.51
CA LYS A 182 15.68 13.90 6.32
C LYS A 182 15.05 13.64 7.67
N SER A 183 14.34 14.61 8.24
CA SER A 183 13.52 14.38 9.43
C SER A 183 12.30 13.53 9.07
N TYR A 184 11.70 13.79 7.91
CA TYR A 184 10.55 13.04 7.38
C TYR A 184 10.92 11.61 6.97
N PHE A 185 12.06 11.44 6.28
CA PHE A 185 12.52 10.16 5.75
C PHE A 185 13.99 9.90 6.15
N PRO A 186 14.25 9.43 7.38
CA PRO A 186 15.61 9.21 7.87
C PRO A 186 16.42 8.21 7.04
N SER A 187 15.75 7.23 6.42
CA SER A 187 16.37 6.21 5.55
C SER A 187 16.62 6.66 4.11
N LEU A 188 16.24 7.89 3.74
CA LEU A 188 16.34 8.38 2.36
C LEU A 188 17.80 8.37 1.87
N LYS A 189 18.00 7.80 0.68
CA LYS A 189 19.28 7.70 -0.04
C LYS A 189 19.26 8.36 -1.41
N LYS A 190 18.10 8.46 -2.06
CA LYS A 190 17.95 9.03 -3.41
C LYS A 190 16.76 9.97 -3.48
N LEU A 191 16.95 11.14 -4.06
CA LEU A 191 15.92 12.12 -4.34
C LEU A 191 15.99 12.51 -5.82
N ALA A 192 14.93 12.25 -6.56
CA ALA A 192 14.91 12.43 -8.01
C ALA A 192 13.91 13.53 -8.41
N PHE A 193 14.40 14.50 -9.20
CA PHE A 193 13.64 15.64 -9.72
C PHE A 193 13.79 15.73 -11.26
N PRO A 194 12.86 16.40 -11.97
CA PRO A 194 13.05 16.75 -13.36
C PRO A 194 14.18 17.75 -13.51
N THR A 195 14.76 17.83 -14.70
CA THR A 195 15.91 18.71 -14.99
C THR A 195 15.56 20.20 -14.83
N SER A 196 14.27 20.54 -14.86
CA SER A 196 13.76 21.90 -14.69
C SER A 196 13.87 22.46 -13.27
N VAL A 197 14.04 21.63 -12.23
CA VAL A 197 14.12 22.10 -10.85
C VAL A 197 15.46 22.78 -10.57
N LYS A 198 15.42 24.01 -10.05
CA LYS A 198 16.65 24.72 -9.64
C LYS A 198 17.15 24.21 -8.30
N ILE A 199 18.21 23.39 -8.35
CA ILE A 199 18.92 22.92 -7.15
C ILE A 199 20.00 23.94 -6.76
N THR A 200 19.84 24.56 -5.59
CA THR A 200 20.85 25.51 -5.06
C THR A 200 22.04 24.79 -4.45
N ASP A 201 23.19 25.46 -4.39
CA ASP A 201 24.40 24.88 -3.77
C ASP A 201 24.22 24.60 -2.28
N ASN A 202 23.47 25.47 -1.57
CA ASN A 202 23.11 25.23 -0.17
C ASN A 202 22.31 23.94 0.01
N PHE A 203 21.38 23.65 -0.90
CA PHE A 203 20.62 22.41 -0.85
C PHE A 203 21.52 21.19 -1.11
N LYS A 204 22.40 21.26 -2.12
CA LYS A 204 23.38 20.18 -2.38
C LYS A 204 24.31 19.94 -1.19
N ALA A 205 24.86 21.01 -0.63
CA ALA A 205 25.77 20.95 0.51
C ALA A 205 25.11 20.33 1.75
N ARG A 206 23.84 20.67 2.03
CA ARG A 206 23.07 20.12 3.15
C ARG A 206 22.92 18.59 3.07
N PHE A 207 22.83 18.02 1.88
CA PHE A 207 22.61 16.59 1.68
C PHE A 207 23.82 15.84 1.12
N GLN A 208 24.97 16.51 1.00
CA GLN A 208 26.19 15.93 0.46
C GLN A 208 26.60 14.69 1.26
N GLY A 209 26.83 13.56 0.55
CA GLY A 209 27.19 12.28 1.15
C GLY A 209 26.05 11.53 1.85
N GLN A 210 24.87 12.13 1.99
CA GLN A 210 23.71 11.51 2.65
C GLN A 210 22.62 11.09 1.66
N VAL A 211 22.33 11.94 0.68
CA VAL A 211 21.29 11.72 -0.33
C VAL A 211 21.85 12.02 -1.71
N SER A 212 21.74 11.07 -2.62
CA SER A 212 22.01 11.25 -4.05
C SER A 212 20.87 12.04 -4.68
N ILE A 213 21.14 13.28 -5.07
CA ILE A 213 20.18 14.11 -5.82
C ILE A 213 20.38 13.82 -7.30
N VAL A 214 19.32 13.34 -7.96
CA VAL A 214 19.32 13.01 -9.39
C VAL A 214 18.38 13.95 -10.13
N LEU A 215 18.90 14.58 -11.18
CA LEU A 215 18.13 15.38 -12.13
C LEU A 215 18.01 14.59 -13.43
N SER A 216 16.80 14.22 -13.80
CA SER A 216 16.53 13.51 -15.05
C SER A 216 15.06 13.64 -15.41
N ASP A 217 14.76 13.83 -16.69
CA ASP A 217 13.38 13.80 -17.18
C ASP A 217 12.93 12.37 -17.50
N ASP A 218 13.89 11.45 -17.66
CA ASP A 218 13.71 10.02 -17.91
C ASP A 218 13.81 9.19 -16.63
N ILE A 219 13.49 9.78 -15.47
CA ILE A 219 13.40 9.00 -14.25
C ILE A 219 12.33 7.93 -14.49
N GLU A 220 12.73 6.67 -14.40
CA GLU A 220 11.82 5.53 -14.32
C GLU A 220 10.86 5.76 -13.14
N THR A 221 9.72 6.34 -13.49
CA THR A 221 8.51 6.24 -12.71
C THR A 221 7.99 4.86 -12.98
N PHE A 222 7.74 4.07 -11.93
CA PHE A 222 6.87 2.94 -12.12
C PHE A 222 5.56 3.51 -12.65
N ALA A 223 5.03 2.92 -13.74
CA ALA A 223 3.78 3.36 -14.31
C ALA A 223 2.80 3.54 -13.14
N PRO A 224 2.16 4.72 -13.00
CA PRO A 224 1.06 4.83 -12.06
C PRO A 224 0.19 3.61 -12.30
N ILE A 225 -0.38 3.03 -11.24
CA ILE A 225 -1.53 2.14 -11.44
C ILE A 225 -2.67 3.08 -11.87
N SER A 226 -2.49 3.74 -13.00
CA SER A 226 -3.45 4.60 -13.67
C SER A 226 -4.39 3.59 -14.29
N GLU A 227 -5.58 3.55 -13.72
CA GLU A 227 -6.64 2.57 -13.95
C GLU A 227 -6.43 1.29 -13.14
N ASN A 228 -7.43 0.98 -12.31
CA ASN A 228 -7.76 -0.42 -12.10
C ASN A 228 -7.78 -1.04 -13.49
N TYR A 229 -6.90 -2.01 -13.76
CA TYR A 229 -6.96 -2.83 -14.96
C TYR A 229 -8.43 -3.27 -15.24
N TRP A 230 -9.20 -3.48 -14.16
CA TRP A 230 -10.63 -3.76 -14.13
C TRP A 230 -11.59 -2.65 -14.62
N ASP A 231 -11.25 -1.36 -14.54
CA ASP A 231 -12.13 -0.29 -15.07
C ASP A 231 -12.16 -0.27 -16.61
N LYS A 232 -11.16 -0.90 -17.25
CA LYS A 232 -11.18 -1.23 -18.69
C LYS A 232 -11.74 -2.62 -18.99
N VAL A 233 -11.78 -3.51 -18.00
CA VAL A 233 -12.48 -4.81 -18.10
C VAL A 233 -13.95 -4.59 -17.71
N ASN A 234 -14.68 -3.87 -18.57
CA ASN A 234 -16.11 -4.11 -18.66
C ASN A 234 -16.29 -5.53 -19.23
N PHE A 235 -16.57 -6.50 -18.35
CA PHE A 235 -17.17 -7.76 -18.74
C PHE A 235 -18.53 -7.47 -19.39
N TYR A 236 -18.52 -7.18 -20.69
CA TYR A 236 -19.42 -7.66 -21.72
C TYR A 236 -18.88 -7.15 -23.08
N THR A 237 -18.61 -8.11 -23.97
CA THR A 237 -18.49 -8.00 -25.46
C THR A 237 -17.19 -7.56 -26.18
N ILE A 238 -16.50 -8.61 -26.72
CA ILE A 238 -15.93 -8.83 -28.09
C ILE A 238 -14.58 -8.19 -28.54
N TYR A 239 -13.77 -9.08 -29.15
CA TYR A 239 -12.63 -8.96 -30.10
C TYR A 239 -11.23 -9.01 -29.46
N GLY A 240 -10.23 -9.76 -29.96
CA GLY A 240 -10.02 -10.50 -31.20
C GLY A 240 -8.56 -11.02 -31.26
N PRO A 241 -8.12 -11.74 -32.33
CA PRO A 241 -7.12 -12.82 -32.26
C PRO A 241 -5.62 -12.46 -32.38
N ASN A 242 -5.17 -11.23 -32.08
CA ASN A 242 -3.77 -10.83 -32.37
C ASN A 242 -3.03 -10.18 -31.18
N TYR A 243 -2.97 -10.84 -30.02
CA TYR A 243 -2.04 -10.43 -28.97
C TYR A 243 -0.77 -11.29 -29.02
N VAL A 244 0.35 -10.66 -29.40
CA VAL A 244 1.69 -11.25 -29.33
C VAL A 244 2.37 -10.69 -28.07
N PRO A 245 2.81 -11.54 -27.12
CA PRO A 245 3.46 -11.06 -25.90
C PRO A 245 4.85 -10.48 -26.22
N PRO A 246 5.32 -9.44 -25.49
CA PRO A 246 6.63 -8.87 -25.71
C PRO A 246 7.75 -9.82 -25.28
N ASP A 247 8.71 -9.97 -26.18
CA ASP A 247 9.99 -10.66 -26.02
C ASP A 247 10.80 -10.02 -24.88
N ARG A 248 11.06 -10.78 -23.81
CA ARG A 248 11.90 -10.35 -22.67
C ARG A 248 13.32 -10.85 -22.89
N THR A 249 14.16 -10.00 -23.45
CA THR A 249 15.61 -10.20 -23.51
C THR A 249 16.35 -9.30 -22.50
N GLU A 250 17.08 -9.99 -21.62
CA GLU A 250 18.27 -9.58 -20.84
C GLU A 250 18.12 -8.83 -19.48
N PRO A 251 19.19 -8.73 -18.66
CA PRO A 251 19.50 -9.71 -17.62
C PRO A 251 19.60 -9.08 -16.22
N CYS A 252 19.16 -9.80 -15.18
CA CYS A 252 19.38 -9.38 -13.79
C CYS A 252 20.85 -9.54 -13.40
N THR A 253 21.54 -8.42 -13.20
CA THR A 253 22.77 -8.36 -12.41
C THR A 253 22.69 -7.20 -11.42
N PHE A 254 22.90 -7.48 -10.12
CA PHE A 254 23.92 -6.88 -9.25
C PHE A 254 23.56 -6.95 -7.74
N LEU A 255 24.35 -7.79 -7.04
CA LEU A 255 24.92 -7.64 -5.69
C LEU A 255 23.97 -7.38 -4.50
N THR A 256 23.61 -8.47 -3.84
CA THR A 256 23.13 -8.52 -2.46
C THR A 256 24.25 -8.28 -1.45
N ASP A 257 23.97 -7.40 -0.49
CA ASP A 257 24.67 -7.25 0.79
C ASP A 257 24.53 -8.56 1.60
N PRO A 258 25.62 -9.19 2.09
CA PRO A 258 25.56 -10.56 2.64
C PRO A 258 24.89 -10.69 4.02
N ASP A 259 24.72 -9.60 4.78
CA ASP A 259 24.52 -9.69 6.24
C ASP A 259 23.11 -9.34 6.77
N ILE A 260 22.10 -9.14 5.90
CA ILE A 260 20.69 -8.95 6.32
C ILE A 260 19.71 -9.72 5.42
N THR A 261 20.12 -10.85 4.85
CA THR A 261 19.13 -11.86 4.48
C THR A 261 18.87 -12.67 5.73
N GLU A 262 17.64 -12.60 6.26
CA GLU A 262 17.05 -13.81 6.81
C GLU A 262 17.44 -14.91 5.83
N ARG A 263 18.21 -15.91 6.28
CA ARG A 263 18.40 -17.11 5.48
C ARG A 263 17.00 -17.65 5.28
N SER A 264 16.35 -17.27 4.18
CA SER A 264 15.04 -17.77 3.81
C SER A 264 15.27 -19.24 3.61
N ILE A 265 14.86 -20.03 4.61
CA ILE A 265 14.83 -21.47 4.49
C ILE A 265 13.86 -21.71 3.34
N ARG A 266 14.40 -21.98 2.16
CA ARG A 266 13.59 -22.31 0.99
C ARG A 266 13.09 -23.74 1.21
N TYR A 267 11.85 -23.87 1.61
CA TYR A 267 11.18 -25.15 1.62
C TYR A 267 10.96 -25.63 0.19
N ALA A 268 10.94 -26.94 -0.01
CA ALA A 268 10.52 -27.55 -1.26
C ALA A 268 9.20 -28.30 -1.04
N LEU A 269 8.39 -28.43 -2.09
CA LEU A 269 7.10 -29.11 -2.00
C LEU A 269 7.22 -30.55 -1.48
N SER A 270 8.33 -31.22 -1.81
CA SER A 270 8.65 -32.58 -1.35
C SER A 270 8.94 -32.72 0.15
N MET A 271 9.07 -31.61 0.87
CA MET A 271 9.26 -31.62 2.33
C MET A 271 7.94 -31.79 3.10
N TYR A 272 6.81 -31.49 2.46
CA TYR A 272 5.49 -31.58 3.09
C TYR A 272 4.88 -32.96 2.88
N THR A 273 4.18 -33.47 3.90
CA THR A 273 3.52 -34.78 3.84
C THR A 273 2.08 -34.63 3.36
N PRO A 274 1.70 -35.20 2.21
CA PRO A 274 0.34 -35.06 1.70
C PRO A 274 -0.66 -35.85 2.55
N VAL A 275 -1.85 -35.29 2.75
CA VAL A 275 -2.99 -35.96 3.37
C VAL A 275 -3.42 -37.16 2.52
N LYS A 276 -3.74 -38.27 3.18
CA LYS A 276 -4.28 -39.47 2.53
C LYS A 276 -5.80 -39.47 2.67
N LEU A 277 -6.49 -39.13 1.59
CA LEU A 277 -7.95 -39.16 1.54
C LEU A 277 -8.44 -40.57 1.16
N ASN A 278 -9.42 -41.07 1.91
CA ASN A 278 -10.09 -42.33 1.59
C ASN A 278 -11.47 -42.04 0.93
N PRO A 279 -11.68 -42.38 -0.35
CA PRO A 279 -12.97 -42.17 -1.03
C PRO A 279 -14.18 -42.80 -0.33
N ALA A 280 -13.97 -43.86 0.46
CA ALA A 280 -15.04 -44.56 1.16
C ALA A 280 -15.44 -43.90 2.51
N GLU A 281 -14.58 -43.04 3.07
CA GLU A 281 -14.83 -42.42 4.39
C GLU A 281 -15.76 -41.20 4.31
N PHE A 282 -15.72 -40.45 3.21
CA PHE A 282 -16.57 -39.28 3.04
C PHE A 282 -16.97 -39.11 1.56
N PRO A 283 -18.26 -38.88 1.23
CA PRO A 283 -18.75 -38.95 -0.15
C PRO A 283 -18.06 -38.03 -1.16
N VAL A 284 -17.59 -36.85 -0.71
CA VAL A 284 -16.92 -35.88 -1.60
C VAL A 284 -15.41 -36.10 -1.72
N ASN A 285 -14.81 -37.06 -1.01
CA ASN A 285 -13.37 -37.28 -1.09
C ASN A 285 -12.92 -37.62 -2.52
N GLN A 286 -13.72 -38.39 -3.26
CA GLN A 286 -13.38 -38.76 -4.64
C GLN A 286 -13.30 -37.53 -5.56
N ILE A 287 -14.29 -36.63 -5.52
CA ILE A 287 -14.27 -35.43 -6.36
C ILE A 287 -13.09 -34.51 -5.99
N ILE A 288 -12.72 -34.42 -4.71
CA ILE A 288 -11.54 -33.64 -4.27
C ILE A 288 -10.24 -34.23 -4.81
N ILE A 289 -10.06 -35.55 -4.73
CA ILE A 289 -8.90 -36.25 -5.29
C ILE A 289 -8.80 -35.98 -6.79
N ASP A 290 -9.92 -36.18 -7.51
CA ASP A 290 -9.97 -35.99 -8.96
C ASP A 290 -9.72 -34.53 -9.35
N TYR A 291 -10.21 -33.58 -8.54
CA TYR A 291 -10.00 -32.14 -8.72
C TYR A 291 -8.51 -31.79 -8.63
N TYR A 292 -7.82 -32.19 -7.56
CA TYR A 292 -6.39 -31.87 -7.40
C TYR A 292 -5.52 -32.58 -8.45
N GLN A 293 -5.86 -33.82 -8.81
CA GLN A 293 -5.18 -34.51 -9.92
C GLN A 293 -5.36 -33.79 -11.26
N ALA A 294 -6.57 -33.30 -11.53
CA ALA A 294 -6.85 -32.51 -12.72
C ALA A 294 -6.07 -31.19 -12.71
N ALA A 295 -6.12 -30.44 -11.60
CA ALA A 295 -5.43 -29.16 -11.45
C ALA A 295 -3.90 -29.28 -11.58
N TRP A 296 -3.32 -30.38 -11.07
CA TRP A 296 -1.89 -30.67 -11.21
C TRP A 296 -1.51 -30.93 -12.68
N ASN A 297 -2.35 -31.66 -13.42
CA ASN A 297 -2.07 -32.03 -14.80
C ASN A 297 -2.40 -30.93 -15.82
N SER A 298 -3.49 -30.19 -15.61
CA SER A 298 -3.91 -29.08 -16.46
C SER A 298 -5.07 -28.32 -15.82
N ILE A 299 -4.87 -27.03 -15.57
CA ILE A 299 -5.93 -26.14 -15.08
C ILE A 299 -7.13 -26.10 -16.03
N ASP A 300 -6.96 -26.24 -17.35
CA ASP A 300 -8.11 -26.30 -18.28
C ASP A 300 -9.13 -27.37 -17.93
N SER A 301 -8.67 -28.48 -17.33
CA SER A 301 -9.54 -29.60 -16.98
C SER A 301 -10.36 -29.38 -15.71
N VAL A 302 -10.08 -28.33 -14.91
CA VAL A 302 -10.80 -28.12 -13.64
C VAL A 302 -12.21 -27.58 -13.82
N GLY A 303 -12.51 -26.97 -14.99
CA GLY A 303 -13.83 -26.40 -15.29
C GLY A 303 -14.96 -27.40 -15.13
N ARG A 304 -14.72 -28.69 -15.40
CA ARG A 304 -15.71 -29.78 -15.32
C ARG A 304 -16.24 -30.07 -13.91
N PHE A 305 -15.54 -29.61 -12.87
CA PHE A 305 -15.95 -29.84 -11.48
C PHE A 305 -16.88 -28.74 -10.96
N TYR A 306 -17.03 -27.63 -11.69
CA TYR A 306 -17.82 -26.48 -11.28
C TYR A 306 -19.22 -26.53 -11.89
N HIS A 307 -20.22 -26.13 -11.10
CA HIS A 307 -21.52 -25.75 -11.62
C HIS A 307 -21.43 -24.47 -12.49
N SER A 308 -22.37 -24.25 -13.40
CA SER A 308 -22.37 -23.08 -14.30
C SER A 308 -22.48 -21.74 -13.56
N GLU A 309 -23.00 -21.74 -12.34
CA GLU A 309 -23.16 -20.56 -11.47
C GLU A 309 -22.16 -20.55 -10.30
N SER A 310 -21.10 -21.36 -10.37
CA SER A 310 -20.12 -21.44 -9.30
C SER A 310 -19.43 -20.11 -9.08
N VAL A 311 -19.06 -19.81 -7.83
CA VAL A 311 -18.29 -18.61 -7.49
C VAL A 311 -16.92 -19.00 -6.97
N PHE A 312 -15.88 -18.36 -7.51
CA PHE A 312 -14.50 -18.47 -7.04
C PHE A 312 -13.98 -17.15 -6.49
N SER A 313 -13.28 -17.17 -5.37
CA SER A 313 -12.64 -15.99 -4.80
C SER A 313 -11.35 -16.32 -4.05
N VAL A 314 -10.49 -15.31 -3.91
CA VAL A 314 -9.20 -15.41 -3.20
C VAL A 314 -9.18 -14.38 -2.08
N THR A 315 -8.58 -14.71 -0.93
CA THR A 315 -8.14 -13.73 0.05
C THR A 315 -6.66 -13.99 0.34
N VAL A 316 -5.89 -12.92 0.55
CA VAL A 316 -4.46 -13.00 0.85
C VAL A 316 -4.21 -12.43 2.24
N ASP A 317 -3.42 -13.15 3.04
CA ASP A 317 -3.02 -12.73 4.39
C ASP A 317 -2.06 -11.52 4.35
N LEU A 318 -1.95 -10.82 5.48
CA LEU A 318 -1.01 -9.71 5.62
C LEU A 318 0.43 -10.19 5.46
N HIS A 319 1.22 -9.46 4.68
CA HIS A 319 2.62 -9.80 4.43
C HIS A 319 3.51 -8.59 4.19
N GLY A 320 4.83 -8.80 4.30
CA GLY A 320 5.82 -7.78 3.99
C GLY A 320 5.96 -7.51 2.48
N PRO A 321 6.59 -6.39 2.10
CA PRO A 321 6.73 -5.98 0.69
C PRO A 321 7.65 -6.90 -0.14
N ASN A 322 8.47 -7.74 0.51
CA ASN A 322 9.36 -8.70 -0.16
C ASN A 322 8.78 -10.12 -0.18
N SER A 323 7.52 -10.29 0.24
CA SER A 323 6.86 -11.61 0.25
C SER A 323 6.55 -12.04 -1.18
N PRO A 324 6.72 -13.32 -1.55
CA PRO A 324 6.23 -13.83 -2.83
C PRO A 324 4.70 -13.69 -2.97
N MET A 325 3.98 -13.51 -1.85
CA MET A 325 2.54 -13.34 -1.84
C MET A 325 2.05 -12.00 -2.41
N ILE A 326 2.93 -11.00 -2.56
CA ILE A 326 2.58 -9.67 -3.11
C ILE A 326 1.97 -9.76 -4.52
N TYR A 327 2.32 -10.80 -5.28
CA TYR A 327 1.71 -11.06 -6.58
C TYR A 327 0.19 -11.29 -6.48
N TYR A 328 -0.26 -11.88 -5.37
CA TYR A 328 -1.64 -12.30 -5.18
C TYR A 328 -2.55 -11.20 -4.65
N ASP A 329 -2.00 -10.10 -4.10
CA ASP A 329 -2.78 -8.98 -3.57
C ASP A 329 -3.79 -8.42 -4.59
N LYS A 330 -3.43 -8.41 -5.87
CA LYS A 330 -4.30 -7.93 -6.96
C LYS A 330 -5.57 -8.79 -7.15
N PHE A 331 -5.55 -10.04 -6.70
CA PHE A 331 -6.69 -10.97 -6.74
C PHE A 331 -7.43 -11.05 -5.40
N SER A 332 -6.85 -10.49 -4.33
CA SER A 332 -7.43 -10.55 -3.00
C SER A 332 -8.77 -9.84 -2.97
N ARG A 333 -9.77 -10.52 -2.42
CA ARG A 333 -11.08 -9.99 -2.06
C ARG A 333 -11.11 -9.88 -0.54
N ASN A 334 -10.99 -8.65 -0.06
CA ASN A 334 -11.07 -8.35 1.36
C ASN A 334 -12.24 -7.39 1.60
N LEU A 335 -13.28 -7.87 2.28
CA LEU A 335 -14.47 -7.06 2.55
C LEU A 335 -14.19 -5.91 3.53
N LEU A 336 -13.05 -5.92 4.22
CA LEU A 336 -12.62 -4.84 5.12
C LEU A 336 -11.90 -3.70 4.38
N VAL A 337 -11.39 -3.95 3.17
CA VAL A 337 -10.59 -2.99 2.39
C VAL A 337 -11.17 -2.93 0.98
N GLN A 338 -11.87 -1.85 0.62
CA GLN A 338 -12.70 -1.58 -0.59
C GLN A 338 -12.32 -2.32 -1.92
N ASN A 339 -12.38 -3.64 -1.93
CA ASN A 339 -12.10 -4.51 -3.06
C ASN A 339 -13.01 -5.74 -3.00
N ASP A 340 -14.31 -5.48 -3.10
CA ASP A 340 -15.39 -6.46 -2.96
C ASP A 340 -15.72 -7.21 -4.27
N LYS A 341 -15.16 -6.77 -5.40
CA LYS A 341 -15.47 -7.25 -6.76
C LYS A 341 -14.49 -8.29 -7.33
N ASN A 342 -13.47 -8.68 -6.58
CA ASN A 342 -12.49 -9.68 -7.01
C ASN A 342 -13.02 -11.12 -6.85
N PHE A 343 -13.91 -11.55 -7.75
CA PHE A 343 -14.40 -12.93 -7.82
C PHE A 343 -14.73 -13.33 -9.27
N ALA A 344 -14.71 -14.63 -9.56
CA ALA A 344 -15.11 -15.19 -10.85
C ALA A 344 -16.41 -15.98 -10.68
N VAL A 345 -17.31 -15.89 -11.67
CA VAL A 345 -18.59 -16.63 -11.66
C VAL A 345 -18.69 -17.47 -12.92
N GLY A 346 -18.88 -18.78 -12.77
CA GLY A 346 -19.01 -19.74 -13.87
C GLY A 346 -17.70 -20.42 -14.26
N SER A 347 -17.79 -21.67 -14.68
CA SER A 347 -16.64 -22.58 -14.84
C SER A 347 -15.54 -22.04 -15.77
N GLU A 348 -15.91 -21.38 -16.88
CA GLU A 348 -14.95 -20.82 -17.84
C GLU A 348 -14.09 -19.72 -17.20
N TYR A 349 -14.73 -18.76 -16.53
CA TYR A 349 -14.04 -17.65 -15.85
C TYR A 349 -13.27 -18.10 -14.62
N ILE A 350 -13.72 -19.16 -13.95
CA ILE A 350 -12.96 -19.78 -12.86
C ILE A 350 -11.67 -20.40 -13.41
N VAL A 351 -11.72 -21.11 -14.54
CA VAL A 351 -10.51 -21.66 -15.18
C VAL A 351 -9.54 -20.54 -15.56
N GLU A 352 -10.03 -19.43 -16.13
CA GLU A 352 -9.20 -18.25 -16.43
C GLU A 352 -8.55 -17.67 -15.17
N ALA A 353 -9.31 -17.50 -14.08
CA ALA A 353 -8.77 -17.02 -12.81
C ALA A 353 -7.71 -17.96 -12.22
N HIS A 354 -7.94 -19.28 -12.30
CA HIS A 354 -6.95 -20.27 -11.89
C HIS A 354 -5.66 -20.18 -12.73
N LYS A 355 -5.78 -19.95 -14.05
CA LYS A 355 -4.61 -19.77 -14.92
C LYS A 355 -3.81 -18.51 -14.58
N GLU A 356 -4.48 -17.42 -14.22
CA GLU A 356 -3.78 -16.21 -13.80
C GLU A 356 -3.07 -16.36 -12.44
N LEU A 357 -3.64 -17.17 -11.54
CA LEU A 357 -3.09 -17.43 -10.21
C LEU A 357 -1.90 -18.42 -10.23
N PHE A 358 -2.03 -19.49 -11.00
CA PHE A 358 -1.17 -20.67 -10.92
C PHE A 358 -0.46 -21.02 -12.23
N GLY A 359 -0.84 -20.40 -13.35
CA GLY A 359 -0.39 -20.79 -14.68
C GLY A 359 -1.14 -22.02 -15.19
N ASP A 360 -0.49 -22.85 -16.00
CA ASP A 360 -1.13 -24.03 -16.61
C ASP A 360 -1.36 -25.19 -15.62
N HIS A 361 -0.72 -25.14 -14.45
CA HIS A 361 -0.70 -26.22 -13.45
C HIS A 361 -0.77 -25.67 -12.03
N LEU A 362 -1.51 -26.34 -11.14
CA LEU A 362 -1.45 -26.10 -9.70
C LEU A 362 -0.68 -27.24 -9.01
N TYR A 363 0.59 -26.97 -8.72
CA TYR A 363 1.44 -27.89 -7.96
C TYR A 363 1.17 -27.77 -6.46
N ALA A 364 0.04 -28.29 -6.00
CA ALA A 364 -0.41 -28.23 -4.61
C ALA A 364 -0.22 -29.56 -3.85
N CYS A 365 0.27 -29.47 -2.62
CA CYS A 365 0.36 -30.56 -1.65
C CYS A 365 -0.61 -30.27 -0.48
N PRO A 366 -1.86 -30.75 -0.55
CA PRO A 366 -2.77 -30.79 0.60
C PRO A 366 -2.16 -31.56 1.78
N THR A 367 -2.02 -30.94 2.95
CA THR A 367 -1.45 -31.57 4.19
C THR A 367 -2.52 -32.02 5.18
N GLU A 368 -3.66 -31.33 5.20
CA GLU A 368 -4.83 -31.68 6.01
C GLU A 368 -6.11 -31.44 5.22
N ALA A 369 -7.17 -32.20 5.53
CA ALA A 369 -8.49 -31.96 4.99
C ALA A 369 -9.58 -32.31 5.99
N ASN A 370 -10.67 -31.55 5.95
CA ASN A 370 -11.85 -31.77 6.78
C ASN A 370 -13.12 -31.55 5.96
N GLY A 371 -14.06 -32.48 6.06
CA GLY A 371 -15.33 -32.44 5.35
C GLY A 371 -16.51 -32.48 6.32
N THR A 372 -17.54 -31.67 6.06
CA THR A 372 -18.79 -31.69 6.81
C THR A 372 -20.00 -31.65 5.88
N MET A 373 -21.10 -32.28 6.29
CA MET A 373 -22.37 -32.22 5.57
C MET A 373 -23.18 -31.04 6.12
N LEU A 374 -23.48 -30.06 5.27
CA LEU A 374 -24.27 -28.88 5.64
C LEU A 374 -25.77 -29.17 5.58
N ALA A 375 -26.19 -29.93 4.57
CA ALA A 375 -27.56 -30.40 4.36
C ALA A 375 -27.56 -31.67 3.50
N LEU A 376 -28.73 -32.27 3.29
CA LEU A 376 -28.84 -33.40 2.36
C LEU A 376 -28.31 -32.98 0.98
N ASN A 377 -27.33 -33.74 0.46
CA ASN A 377 -26.67 -33.47 -0.82
C ASN A 377 -25.87 -32.16 -0.88
N LEU A 378 -25.54 -31.54 0.25
CA LEU A 378 -24.72 -30.32 0.31
C LEU A 378 -23.61 -30.47 1.35
N TYR A 379 -22.37 -30.27 0.93
CA TYR A 379 -21.16 -30.52 1.70
C TYR A 379 -20.27 -29.29 1.72
N SER A 380 -19.53 -29.09 2.81
CA SER A 380 -18.40 -28.16 2.87
C SER A 380 -17.13 -28.96 3.07
N TYR A 381 -16.08 -28.57 2.36
CA TYR A 381 -14.79 -29.26 2.37
C TYR A 381 -13.67 -28.23 2.51
N LEU A 382 -12.88 -28.35 3.56
CA LEU A 382 -11.73 -27.51 3.86
C LEU A 382 -10.46 -28.32 3.60
N THR A 383 -9.50 -27.74 2.88
CA THR A 383 -8.20 -28.33 2.61
C THR A 383 -7.12 -27.34 3.03
N HIS A 384 -6.19 -27.77 3.87
CA HIS A 384 -4.98 -27.04 4.19
C HIS A 384 -3.82 -27.61 3.38
N GLY A 385 -2.86 -26.77 3.03
CA GLY A 385 -1.63 -27.27 2.43
C GLY A 385 -0.75 -26.17 1.88
N VAL A 386 0.12 -26.56 0.98
CA VAL A 386 1.03 -25.65 0.30
C VAL A 386 0.97 -25.84 -1.21
N PHE A 387 1.31 -24.81 -1.96
CA PHE A 387 1.53 -24.92 -3.40
C PHE A 387 2.85 -24.26 -3.81
N GLN A 388 3.39 -24.73 -4.92
CA GLN A 388 4.63 -24.22 -5.49
C GLN A 388 4.33 -23.31 -6.69
N VAL A 389 4.89 -22.10 -6.67
CA VAL A 389 4.95 -21.21 -7.83
C VAL A 389 6.39 -20.74 -7.98
N ASN A 390 6.99 -21.04 -9.14
CA ASN A 390 8.43 -20.91 -9.37
C ASN A 390 9.22 -21.70 -8.30
N ASP A 391 10.11 -21.02 -7.57
CA ASP A 391 10.93 -21.59 -6.49
C ASP A 391 10.34 -21.33 -5.10
N ASP A 392 9.17 -20.69 -5.00
CA ASP A 392 8.55 -20.31 -3.73
C ASP A 392 7.45 -21.31 -3.33
N ILE A 393 7.37 -21.56 -2.02
CA ILE A 393 6.32 -22.37 -1.40
C ILE A 393 5.40 -21.43 -0.63
N ILE A 394 4.11 -21.51 -0.93
CA ILE A 394 3.07 -20.64 -0.39
C ILE A 394 2.00 -21.52 0.28
N GLY A 395 1.58 -21.13 1.48
CA GLY A 395 0.54 -21.83 2.23
C GLY A 395 -0.84 -21.45 1.72
N PHE A 396 -1.78 -22.37 1.81
CA PHE A 396 -3.16 -22.10 1.49
C PHE A 396 -4.14 -22.83 2.41
N ASP A 397 -5.30 -22.22 2.60
CA ASP A 397 -6.49 -22.85 3.15
C ASP A 397 -7.63 -22.68 2.14
N ARG A 398 -8.17 -23.80 1.65
CA ARG A 398 -9.17 -23.79 0.57
C ARG A 398 -10.47 -24.41 1.03
N THR A 399 -11.55 -23.63 0.94
CA THR A 399 -12.89 -24.07 1.30
C THR A 399 -13.75 -24.20 0.04
N MET A 400 -14.34 -25.38 -0.15
CA MET A 400 -15.29 -25.66 -1.22
C MET A 400 -16.66 -26.00 -0.64
N THR A 401 -17.72 -25.48 -1.26
CA THR A 401 -19.08 -25.97 -1.06
C THR A 401 -19.44 -26.84 -2.25
N ILE A 402 -19.84 -28.09 -2.01
CA ILE A 402 -20.05 -29.10 -3.04
C ILE A 402 -21.47 -29.64 -2.92
N ALA A 403 -22.19 -29.72 -4.03
CA ALA A 403 -23.54 -30.30 -4.07
C ALA A 403 -23.56 -31.58 -4.91
N LEU A 404 -24.41 -32.52 -4.53
CA LEU A 404 -24.76 -33.70 -5.31
C LEU A 404 -26.07 -33.42 -6.06
N ASN A 405 -26.01 -33.39 -7.39
CA ASN A 405 -27.19 -33.16 -8.21
C ASN A 405 -28.11 -34.40 -8.28
N LEU A 406 -29.28 -34.25 -8.89
CA LEU A 406 -30.26 -35.34 -9.04
C LEU A 406 -29.75 -36.51 -9.91
N GLU A 407 -28.74 -36.27 -10.74
CA GLU A 407 -28.10 -37.26 -11.59
C GLU A 407 -26.98 -38.02 -10.86
N GLY A 408 -26.76 -37.73 -9.58
CA GLY A 408 -25.71 -38.34 -8.77
C GLY A 408 -24.30 -37.82 -9.08
N GLN A 409 -24.18 -36.65 -9.70
CA GLN A 409 -22.90 -36.00 -9.98
C GLN A 409 -22.63 -34.89 -8.97
N PHE A 410 -21.40 -34.85 -8.48
CA PHE A 410 -20.94 -33.77 -7.60
C PHE A 410 -20.51 -32.56 -8.43
N ALA A 411 -20.86 -31.36 -7.96
CA ALA A 411 -20.40 -30.10 -8.50
C ALA A 411 -20.02 -29.13 -7.37
N ILE A 412 -18.90 -28.42 -7.55
CA ILE A 412 -18.50 -27.32 -6.68
C ILE A 412 -19.43 -26.14 -6.96
N LEU A 413 -19.99 -25.52 -5.92
CA LEU A 413 -20.86 -24.34 -5.99
C LEU A 413 -20.14 -23.06 -5.56
N ASN A 414 -19.29 -23.16 -4.54
CA ASN A 414 -18.45 -22.06 -4.07
C ASN A 414 -17.05 -22.59 -3.82
N ASP A 415 -16.05 -21.81 -4.18
CA ASP A 415 -14.65 -22.13 -3.99
C ASP A 415 -13.91 -20.88 -3.52
N HIS A 416 -13.29 -20.98 -2.36
CA HIS A 416 -12.55 -19.90 -1.75
C HIS A 416 -11.18 -20.38 -1.34
N ILE A 417 -10.13 -19.65 -1.72
CA ILE A 417 -8.77 -19.91 -1.29
C ILE A 417 -8.22 -18.73 -0.50
N PHE A 418 -7.78 -19.01 0.71
CA PHE A 418 -7.01 -18.10 1.55
C PHE A 418 -5.52 -18.41 1.36
N ILE A 419 -4.75 -17.42 0.90
CA ILE A 419 -3.32 -17.54 0.63
C ILE A 419 -2.56 -16.92 1.80
N ARG A 420 -1.65 -17.70 2.40
CA ARG A 420 -0.89 -17.33 3.60
C ARG A 420 0.56 -17.78 3.50
N LYS A 421 1.37 -17.33 4.45
CA LYS A 421 2.74 -17.85 4.59
C LYS A 421 2.67 -19.36 4.87
N ALA A 422 3.50 -20.14 4.18
CA ALA A 422 3.65 -21.56 4.46
C ALA A 422 4.23 -21.76 5.86
N ASN A 423 3.70 -22.72 6.63
CA ASN A 423 4.33 -23.09 7.90
C ASN A 423 5.56 -23.96 7.62
N ALA A 424 6.35 -24.28 8.65
CA ALA A 424 7.40 -25.28 8.46
C ALA A 424 6.76 -26.64 8.11
N PRO A 425 7.43 -27.52 7.33
CA PRO A 425 6.84 -28.79 6.89
C PRO A 425 6.35 -29.76 7.97
N ASP A 426 6.73 -29.55 9.23
CA ASP A 426 6.31 -30.33 10.40
C ASP A 426 5.31 -29.58 11.31
N GLU A 427 4.86 -28.38 10.90
CA GLU A 427 3.92 -27.52 11.63
C GLU A 427 2.56 -27.37 10.92
N ASP A 428 2.40 -27.94 9.72
CA ASP A 428 1.21 -27.89 8.84
C ASP A 428 0.43 -29.21 8.76
#